data_AF-A0A7S4VGU6-F1
#
_entry.id   AF-A0A7S4VGU6-F1
#
_cell.length_a   1.000
_cell.length_b   1.000
_cell.length_c   1.000
_cell.angle_alpha   90.00
_cell.angle_beta   90.00
_cell.angle_gamma   90.00
#
_symmetry.space_group_name_H-M   'P 1'
#
loop_
_entity.id
_entity.type
_entity.pdbx_description
1 polymer ?
#
loop_
_entity_poly.entity_id
_entity_poly.type
_entity_poly.pdbx_seq_one_letter_code
_entity_poly.pdbx_strand_id
1 'polypeptide(L)'
;SSQPSSMPSAMPSSMPSSQPSSMPSAMPSSMPSSQPSSLTMPSSMPSATPSIQVFLCDIPSSMGVVGLADSKIVAETGKVVLQNTISSDIFVNITFRRTYSDPVVLAFVNSRNDWNSVAPRVKDVTPNGCIVFMHNPSNSSHGTELVSYFVAEKGRYELHGGAIFEAGSHDTSTAHEGGQNYIGDQLWFTEPFQNMPAVLHTLNTYNNADFMTSLATDINTDNHN
;
A
#
# COMPACT_ATOMS: atom_id res chain seq x y z
N SER A 1 43.34 2.18 74.29
CA SER A 1 43.63 1.04 73.42
C SER A 1 43.26 1.44 71.99
N SER A 2 44.04 0.99 71.01
CA SER A 2 44.46 1.67 69.76
C SER A 2 43.45 1.88 68.62
N GLN A 3 43.52 3.08 68.01
CA GLN A 3 43.22 3.42 66.61
C GLN A 3 44.40 3.01 65.70
N PRO A 4 44.23 2.82 64.36
CA PRO A 4 44.47 3.89 63.34
C PRO A 4 43.40 3.88 62.19
N SER A 5 42.95 5.01 61.59
CA SER A 5 43.55 5.91 60.55
C SER A 5 43.56 5.27 59.13
N SER A 6 43.38 5.91 57.97
CA SER A 6 43.22 7.31 57.53
C SER A 6 43.15 7.34 55.98
N MET A 7 42.24 8.13 55.39
CA MET A 7 42.42 8.82 54.08
C MET A 7 43.46 9.96 54.25
N PRO A 8 43.93 10.77 53.24
CA PRO A 8 43.73 10.80 51.78
C PRO A 8 44.99 11.25 50.94
N SER A 9 44.75 11.53 49.64
CA SER A 9 45.34 12.60 48.78
C SER A 9 46.61 12.36 47.92
N ALA A 10 46.52 12.66 46.61
CA ALA A 10 47.32 13.65 45.85
C ALA A 10 47.46 13.31 44.33
N MET A 11 47.04 14.22 43.46
CA MET A 11 47.60 14.49 42.11
C MET A 11 48.44 15.78 42.26
N PRO A 12 49.54 16.07 41.50
CA PRO A 12 49.41 16.54 40.10
C PRO A 12 50.65 16.42 39.14
N SER A 13 50.37 16.61 37.83
CA SER A 13 51.14 17.18 36.68
C SER A 13 52.68 17.02 36.49
N SER A 14 53.11 16.56 35.29
CA SER A 14 54.23 17.13 34.48
C SER A 14 54.28 16.59 33.02
N MET A 15 54.81 17.41 32.11
CA MET A 15 54.80 17.42 30.62
C MET A 15 55.68 16.38 29.87
N PRO A 16 55.56 16.25 28.52
CA PRO A 16 56.13 15.18 27.69
C PRO A 16 57.45 15.51 26.95
N SER A 17 58.20 14.49 26.54
CA SER A 17 59.16 14.46 25.40
C SER A 17 59.49 12.97 25.14
N SER A 18 59.73 12.42 23.95
CA SER A 18 60.58 12.85 22.83
C SER A 18 60.29 11.97 21.61
N GLN A 19 60.42 12.57 20.43
CA GLN A 19 60.38 11.94 19.10
C GLN A 19 61.54 10.94 18.90
N PRO A 20 61.38 9.91 18.06
CA PRO A 20 62.49 9.52 17.19
C PRO A 20 62.16 9.80 15.72
N SER A 21 63.01 10.62 15.13
CA SER A 21 63.27 10.77 13.70
C SER A 21 63.79 9.48 13.07
N SER A 22 63.38 9.22 11.84
CA SER A 22 64.21 8.82 10.68
C SER A 22 63.57 7.74 9.81
N MET A 23 63.38 8.16 8.57
CA MET A 23 62.89 7.43 7.41
C MET A 23 63.91 6.36 6.97
N PRO A 24 63.48 5.13 6.65
CA PRO A 24 64.24 4.26 5.75
C PRO A 24 63.85 4.54 4.30
N SER A 25 64.88 4.89 3.54
CA SER A 25 64.91 5.12 2.09
C SER A 25 64.63 3.88 1.24
N ALA A 26 64.33 4.15 -0.04
CA ALA A 26 64.49 3.29 -1.21
C ALA A 26 63.28 2.43 -1.62
N MET A 27 62.63 2.93 -2.67
CA MET A 27 61.78 2.25 -3.63
C MET A 27 62.56 1.14 -4.37
N PRO A 28 62.00 -0.07 -4.51
CA PRO A 28 62.32 -0.97 -5.62
C PRO A 28 61.24 -0.83 -6.70
N SER A 29 61.68 -0.37 -7.86
CA SER A 29 61.01 -0.51 -9.15
C SER A 29 60.81 -1.98 -9.52
N SER A 30 59.58 -2.41 -9.81
CA SER A 30 59.27 -3.34 -10.90
C SER A 30 57.78 -3.68 -10.87
N MET A 31 57.13 -3.41 -12.00
CA MET A 31 55.78 -3.84 -12.30
C MET A 31 55.87 -5.24 -12.94
N PRO A 32 55.21 -6.27 -12.39
CA PRO A 32 54.80 -7.42 -13.17
C PRO A 32 53.30 -7.32 -13.45
N SER A 33 52.96 -7.29 -14.74
CA SER A 33 51.61 -7.48 -15.28
C SER A 33 51.14 -8.93 -15.11
N SER A 34 49.81 -9.11 -14.95
CA SER A 34 48.99 -10.35 -14.82
C SER A 34 48.92 -10.95 -13.39
N GLN A 35 47.78 -11.21 -12.73
CA GLN A 35 46.38 -11.53 -13.10
C GLN A 35 45.37 -11.10 -11.96
N PRO A 36 44.04 -11.22 -12.15
CA PRO A 36 43.00 -10.39 -11.53
C PRO A 36 42.32 -10.99 -10.29
N SER A 37 41.78 -10.12 -9.44
CA SER A 37 40.44 -10.22 -8.85
C SER A 37 40.19 -9.03 -7.92
N SER A 38 39.54 -7.98 -8.43
CA SER A 38 38.92 -6.95 -7.59
C SER A 38 37.57 -6.60 -8.18
N LEU A 39 36.56 -7.33 -7.71
CA LEU A 39 35.25 -6.80 -7.33
C LEU A 39 34.69 -5.69 -8.24
N THR A 40 34.43 -5.99 -9.51
CA THR A 40 33.29 -5.38 -10.19
C THR A 40 32.03 -6.04 -9.63
N MET A 41 31.57 -5.54 -8.49
CA MET A 41 30.16 -5.68 -8.12
C MET A 41 29.35 -5.14 -9.30
N PRO A 42 28.40 -5.89 -9.87
CA PRO A 42 27.50 -5.34 -10.86
C PRO A 42 26.73 -4.18 -10.20
N SER A 43 27.03 -2.95 -10.59
CA SER A 43 26.23 -1.77 -10.24
C SER A 43 24.97 -1.71 -11.12
N SER A 44 24.23 -2.82 -11.15
CA SER A 44 22.89 -2.89 -11.71
C SER A 44 22.00 -3.56 -10.66
N MET A 45 21.90 -2.91 -9.51
CA MET A 45 20.65 -2.99 -8.75
C MET A 45 19.57 -2.61 -9.75
N PRO A 46 18.58 -3.48 -10.05
CA PRO A 46 17.45 -3.04 -10.84
C PRO A 46 16.76 -2.00 -9.97
N SER A 47 17.02 -0.73 -10.24
CA SER A 47 16.15 0.35 -9.82
C SER A 47 14.90 0.29 -10.69
N ALA A 48 14.18 -0.83 -10.60
CA ALA A 48 12.76 -0.81 -10.74
C ALA A 48 12.26 -0.15 -9.44
N THR A 49 12.41 1.17 -9.38
CA THR A 49 11.35 1.96 -8.76
C THR A 49 10.05 1.34 -9.28
N PRO A 50 9.12 0.87 -8.43
CA PRO A 50 7.85 0.42 -8.94
C PRO A 50 7.27 1.64 -9.66
N SER A 51 7.32 1.61 -10.99
CA SER A 51 6.55 2.57 -11.76
C SER A 51 5.13 2.18 -11.43
N ILE A 52 4.49 2.96 -10.58
CA ILE A 52 3.05 3.02 -10.54
C ILE A 52 2.65 3.38 -11.97
N GLN A 53 2.38 2.36 -12.79
CA GLN A 53 1.63 2.49 -14.02
C GLN A 53 0.19 2.72 -13.57
N VAL A 54 -0.07 3.91 -13.05
CA VAL A 54 -1.42 4.41 -12.86
C VAL A 54 -1.92 4.72 -14.27
N PHE A 55 -2.70 3.79 -14.82
CA PHE A 55 -3.61 4.14 -15.90
C PHE A 55 -4.85 4.79 -15.26
N LEU A 56 -4.71 6.06 -14.87
CA LEU A 56 -5.86 6.92 -14.67
C LEU A 56 -5.88 7.84 -15.87
N CYS A 57 -6.70 7.46 -16.83
CA CYS A 57 -7.00 8.31 -17.96
C CYS A 57 -7.64 9.60 -17.39
N ASP A 58 -6.95 10.73 -17.50
CA ASP A 58 -7.59 12.03 -17.33
C ASP A 58 -8.46 12.24 -18.57
N ILE A 59 -9.66 11.66 -18.52
CA ILE A 59 -10.62 11.81 -19.59
C ILE A 59 -11.67 12.78 -19.08
N PRO A 60 -12.01 13.84 -19.86
CA PRO A 60 -13.25 14.56 -19.63
C PRO A 60 -14.38 13.53 -19.47
N SER A 61 -15.36 13.84 -18.62
CA SER A 61 -16.40 12.96 -18.05
C SER A 61 -17.15 11.97 -18.98
N SER A 62 -16.82 11.88 -20.26
CA SER A 62 -17.39 11.03 -21.29
C SER A 62 -16.66 9.71 -21.64
N MET A 63 -15.42 9.40 -21.23
CA MET A 63 -14.77 8.12 -21.64
C MET A 63 -13.85 7.38 -20.62
N GLY A 64 -14.15 7.33 -19.32
CA GLY A 64 -13.37 6.51 -18.36
C GLY A 64 -13.61 4.99 -18.55
N VAL A 65 -12.77 4.30 -19.31
CA VAL A 65 -12.90 2.87 -19.65
C VAL A 65 -11.55 2.17 -19.53
N VAL A 66 -11.49 1.04 -18.82
CA VAL A 66 -10.37 0.09 -18.91
C VAL A 66 -10.73 -0.97 -19.95
N GLY A 67 -10.00 -0.97 -21.07
CA GLY A 67 -10.19 -1.91 -22.18
C GLY A 67 -9.23 -3.09 -22.13
N LEU A 68 -9.73 -4.29 -22.46
CA LEU A 68 -8.95 -5.50 -22.68
C LEU A 68 -8.20 -5.45 -24.02
N ALA A 69 -7.27 -6.40 -24.21
CA ALA A 69 -6.55 -6.58 -25.47
C ALA A 69 -7.46 -6.80 -26.70
N ASP A 70 -8.69 -7.28 -26.52
CA ASP A 70 -9.72 -7.48 -27.56
C ASP A 70 -10.71 -6.31 -27.69
N SER A 71 -10.45 -5.16 -27.05
CA SER A 71 -11.37 -4.00 -26.95
C SER A 71 -12.65 -4.27 -26.15
N LYS A 72 -12.78 -5.39 -25.44
CA LYS A 72 -13.84 -5.60 -24.46
C LYS A 72 -13.60 -4.69 -23.27
N ILE A 73 -14.65 -4.04 -22.79
CA ILE A 73 -14.59 -3.13 -21.64
C ILE A 73 -15.04 -3.91 -20.42
N VAL A 74 -14.17 -4.03 -19.43
CA VAL A 74 -14.44 -4.83 -18.22
C VAL A 74 -14.58 -3.98 -16.97
N ALA A 75 -14.24 -2.69 -17.04
CA ALA A 75 -14.34 -1.80 -15.90
C ALA A 75 -14.63 -0.35 -16.31
N GLU A 76 -15.17 0.42 -15.37
CA GLU A 76 -15.36 1.86 -15.46
C GLU A 76 -15.01 2.55 -14.14
N THR A 77 -14.77 3.85 -14.22
CA THR A 77 -14.51 4.71 -13.05
C THR A 77 -15.46 5.87 -13.00
N GLY A 78 -15.63 6.45 -11.81
CA GLY A 78 -16.35 7.69 -11.63
C GLY A 78 -16.02 8.35 -10.30
N LYS A 79 -16.69 9.48 -10.06
CA LYS A 79 -16.56 10.27 -8.82
C LYS A 79 -17.92 10.71 -8.35
N VAL A 80 -18.09 10.77 -7.04
CA VAL A 80 -19.29 11.28 -6.36
C VAL A 80 -18.88 12.22 -5.24
N VAL A 81 -19.73 13.20 -4.96
CA VAL A 81 -19.57 14.09 -3.80
C VAL A 81 -20.49 13.59 -2.70
N LEU A 82 -19.92 13.28 -1.53
CA LEU A 82 -20.67 12.93 -0.33
C LEU A 82 -20.57 14.07 0.66
N GLN A 83 -21.72 14.67 0.98
CA GLN A 83 -21.75 15.90 1.77
C GLN A 83 -21.49 15.67 3.27
N ASN A 84 -21.69 14.42 3.74
CA ASN A 84 -21.60 14.03 5.13
C ASN A 84 -21.50 12.48 5.23
N THR A 85 -21.64 11.93 6.43
CA THR A 85 -21.60 10.49 6.72
C THR A 85 -22.97 9.83 6.77
N ILE A 86 -22.96 8.49 6.81
CA ILE A 86 -24.15 7.66 7.01
C ILE A 86 -24.86 7.92 8.34
N SER A 87 -24.18 8.45 9.37
CA SER A 87 -24.79 8.85 10.63
C SER A 87 -25.77 10.03 10.47
N SER A 88 -25.67 10.77 9.36
CA SER A 88 -26.61 11.81 8.95
C SER A 88 -27.55 11.36 7.81
N ASP A 89 -27.68 10.05 7.59
CA ASP A 89 -28.45 9.45 6.49
C ASP A 89 -28.01 9.92 5.08
N ILE A 90 -26.72 10.25 4.93
CA ILE A 90 -26.15 10.68 3.65
C ILE A 90 -25.48 9.50 2.94
N PHE A 91 -26.01 9.19 1.76
CA PHE A 91 -25.50 8.19 0.84
C PHE A 91 -25.81 8.60 -0.61
N VAL A 92 -25.10 8.03 -1.57
CA VAL A 92 -25.30 8.25 -3.01
C VAL A 92 -25.61 6.92 -3.69
N ASN A 93 -26.67 6.90 -4.50
CA ASN A 93 -26.96 5.81 -5.43
C ASN A 93 -26.14 6.03 -6.70
N ILE A 94 -25.20 5.14 -6.97
CA ILE A 94 -24.41 5.13 -8.19
C ILE A 94 -25.15 4.28 -9.23
N THR A 95 -25.41 4.86 -10.40
CA THR A 95 -25.81 4.09 -11.58
C THR A 95 -24.58 3.84 -12.43
N PHE A 96 -24.28 2.57 -12.69
CA PHE A 96 -23.20 2.18 -13.58
C PHE A 96 -23.56 2.52 -15.02
N ARG A 97 -22.58 2.87 -15.85
CA ARG A 97 -22.81 3.11 -17.29
C ARG A 97 -22.99 1.80 -18.07
N ARG A 98 -22.73 0.66 -17.41
CA ARG A 98 -22.83 -0.70 -17.95
C ARG A 98 -23.56 -1.61 -16.98
N THR A 99 -24.10 -2.70 -17.53
CA THR A 99 -24.61 -3.82 -16.75
C THR A 99 -23.52 -4.87 -16.60
N TYR A 100 -23.29 -5.28 -15.35
CA TYR A 100 -22.33 -6.32 -14.95
C TYR A 100 -23.08 -7.57 -14.51
N SER A 101 -22.50 -8.75 -14.69
CA SER A 101 -23.09 -10.00 -14.18
C SER A 101 -22.75 -10.20 -12.71
N ASP A 102 -21.48 -10.01 -12.34
CA ASP A 102 -20.97 -10.08 -10.97
C ASP A 102 -20.00 -8.90 -10.72
N PRO A 103 -20.51 -7.69 -10.42
CA PRO A 103 -19.68 -6.49 -10.25
C PRO A 103 -18.86 -6.49 -8.95
N VAL A 104 -17.58 -6.15 -9.08
CA VAL A 104 -16.66 -5.84 -7.99
C VAL A 104 -16.44 -4.33 -7.95
N VAL A 105 -16.73 -3.70 -6.81
CA VAL A 105 -16.65 -2.25 -6.64
C VAL A 105 -15.55 -1.89 -5.65
N LEU A 106 -14.77 -0.86 -5.94
CA LEU A 106 -13.86 -0.21 -5.02
C LEU A 106 -14.24 1.27 -4.89
N ALA A 107 -14.13 1.84 -3.70
CA ALA A 107 -14.35 3.25 -3.43
C ALA A 107 -13.25 3.84 -2.54
N PHE A 108 -12.77 5.04 -2.85
CA PHE A 108 -11.73 5.72 -2.07
C PHE A 108 -12.04 7.21 -1.93
N VAL A 109 -11.82 7.76 -0.75
CA VAL A 109 -11.92 9.20 -0.51
C VAL A 109 -10.68 9.89 -1.11
N ASN A 110 -10.89 10.93 -1.89
CA ASN A 110 -9.83 11.66 -2.63
C ASN A 110 -9.64 13.10 -2.16
N SER A 111 -10.29 13.51 -1.09
CA SER A 111 -10.11 14.81 -0.46
C SER A 111 -10.06 14.68 1.05
N ARG A 112 -9.66 15.76 1.72
CA ARG A 112 -9.67 15.87 3.17
C ARG A 112 -10.08 17.29 3.56
N ASN A 113 -11.38 17.47 3.71
CA ASN A 113 -12.03 18.74 3.99
C ASN A 113 -12.54 18.85 5.43
N ASP A 114 -12.31 17.81 6.24
CA ASP A 114 -12.54 17.78 7.69
C ASP A 114 -11.29 17.26 8.42
N TRP A 115 -11.27 17.45 9.74
CA TRP A 115 -10.21 17.00 10.63
C TRP A 115 -10.39 15.55 11.05
N ASN A 116 -11.63 15.06 11.08
CA ASN A 116 -11.95 13.69 11.41
C ASN A 116 -11.62 12.74 10.25
N SER A 117 -11.40 11.46 10.56
CA SER A 117 -11.17 10.45 9.53
C SER A 117 -12.49 9.85 9.06
N VAL A 118 -12.59 9.61 7.76
CA VAL A 118 -13.67 8.85 7.13
C VAL A 118 -13.10 7.76 6.22
N ALA A 119 -13.87 6.68 6.06
CA ALA A 119 -13.67 5.70 5.01
C ALA A 119 -14.98 5.56 4.21
N PRO A 120 -14.90 5.39 2.88
CA PRO A 120 -16.08 5.06 2.11
C PRO A 120 -16.42 3.57 2.32
N ARG A 121 -17.71 3.25 2.26
CA ARG A 121 -18.21 1.88 2.18
C ARG A 121 -19.18 1.79 1.02
N VAL A 122 -19.19 0.62 0.39
CA VAL A 122 -20.14 0.26 -0.65
C VAL A 122 -21.15 -0.72 -0.08
N LYS A 123 -22.42 -0.61 -0.44
CA LYS A 123 -23.44 -1.61 -0.13
C LYS A 123 -24.43 -1.75 -1.29
N ASP A 124 -25.29 -2.75 -1.20
CA ASP A 124 -26.41 -2.95 -2.12
C ASP A 124 -25.93 -2.97 -3.58
N VAL A 125 -24.84 -3.72 -3.84
CA VAL A 125 -24.28 -3.85 -5.18
C VAL A 125 -25.21 -4.70 -6.03
N THR A 126 -25.54 -4.18 -7.21
CA THR A 126 -26.42 -4.80 -8.22
C THR A 126 -25.73 -4.77 -9.58
N PRO A 127 -26.23 -5.52 -10.58
CA PRO A 127 -25.75 -5.44 -11.96
C PRO A 127 -25.61 -4.02 -12.54
N ASN A 128 -26.42 -3.06 -12.07
CA ASN A 128 -26.54 -1.74 -12.67
C ASN A 128 -26.12 -0.58 -11.75
N GLY A 129 -25.69 -0.87 -10.52
CA GLY A 129 -25.37 0.18 -9.57
C GLY A 129 -25.07 -0.33 -8.17
N CYS A 130 -24.74 0.61 -7.29
CA CYS A 130 -24.53 0.36 -5.87
C CYS A 130 -24.82 1.62 -5.05
N ILE A 131 -24.82 1.48 -3.72
CA ILE A 131 -24.86 2.61 -2.80
C ILE A 131 -23.45 2.84 -2.23
N VAL A 132 -23.01 4.10 -2.22
CA VAL A 132 -21.76 4.53 -1.58
C VAL A 132 -22.06 5.58 -0.52
N PHE A 133 -21.39 5.46 0.62
CA PHE A 133 -21.51 6.39 1.74
C PHE A 133 -20.18 6.50 2.48
N MET A 134 -20.04 7.54 3.30
CA MET A 134 -18.90 7.69 4.20
C MET A 134 -19.27 7.27 5.62
N HIS A 135 -18.33 6.67 6.32
CA HIS A 135 -18.45 6.31 7.72
C HIS A 135 -17.23 6.82 8.48
N ASN A 136 -17.39 7.18 9.75
CA ASN A 136 -16.29 7.58 10.62
C ASN A 136 -16.33 6.80 11.95
N PRO A 137 -15.20 6.72 12.68
CA PRO A 137 -15.13 6.01 13.95
C PRO A 137 -16.07 6.57 15.03
N SER A 138 -16.35 7.87 14.98
CA SER A 138 -17.10 8.58 16.03
C SER A 138 -18.62 8.56 15.82
N ASN A 139 -19.12 7.94 14.74
CA ASN A 139 -20.52 8.00 14.31
C ASN A 139 -21.08 9.45 14.31
N SER A 140 -20.26 10.40 13.89
CA SER A 140 -20.59 11.83 13.89
C SER A 140 -20.79 12.37 12.48
N SER A 141 -21.22 13.63 12.38
CA SER A 141 -21.14 14.37 11.12
C SER A 141 -19.70 14.58 10.67
N HIS A 142 -19.53 14.90 9.39
CA HIS A 142 -18.26 15.19 8.73
C HIS A 142 -18.48 16.20 7.60
N GLY A 143 -17.44 16.95 7.25
CA GLY A 143 -17.41 17.78 6.05
C GLY A 143 -17.60 16.99 4.75
N THR A 144 -17.90 17.73 3.69
CA THR A 144 -18.08 17.17 2.34
C THR A 144 -16.78 16.61 1.78
N GLU A 145 -16.81 15.43 1.18
CA GLU A 145 -15.66 14.82 0.51
C GLU A 145 -15.98 14.36 -0.92
N LEU A 146 -14.94 14.31 -1.74
CA LEU A 146 -14.94 13.69 -3.06
C LEU A 146 -14.52 12.23 -2.93
N VAL A 147 -15.34 11.32 -3.46
CA VAL A 147 -15.07 9.88 -3.46
C VAL A 147 -14.98 9.40 -4.90
N SER A 148 -13.89 8.75 -5.28
CA SER A 148 -13.78 8.02 -6.55
C SER A 148 -14.22 6.59 -6.35
N TYR A 149 -14.81 6.02 -7.38
CA TYR A 149 -15.13 4.61 -7.44
C TYR A 149 -14.59 3.98 -8.72
N PHE A 150 -14.32 2.68 -8.64
CA PHE A 150 -13.96 1.81 -9.73
C PHE A 150 -14.88 0.59 -9.65
N VAL A 151 -15.49 0.20 -10.76
CA VAL A 151 -16.29 -1.03 -10.84
C VAL A 151 -15.82 -1.88 -12.01
N ALA A 152 -15.66 -3.17 -11.79
CA ALA A 152 -15.28 -4.14 -12.80
C ALA A 152 -16.15 -5.40 -12.74
N GLU A 153 -16.26 -6.10 -13.86
CA GLU A 153 -16.78 -7.46 -13.88
C GLU A 153 -15.81 -8.38 -13.13
N LYS A 154 -16.29 -9.22 -12.21
CA LYS A 154 -15.48 -10.22 -11.54
C LYS A 154 -14.80 -11.14 -12.56
N GLY A 155 -13.54 -11.44 -12.33
CA GLY A 155 -12.76 -12.34 -13.17
C GLY A 155 -11.32 -11.90 -13.35
N ARG A 156 -10.60 -12.65 -14.17
CA ARG A 156 -9.20 -12.41 -14.51
C ARG A 156 -9.07 -12.04 -15.98
N TYR A 157 -8.26 -11.02 -16.23
CA TYR A 157 -8.20 -10.35 -17.52
C TYR A 157 -6.77 -10.01 -17.89
N GLU A 158 -6.46 -10.17 -19.17
CA GLU A 158 -5.24 -9.63 -19.75
C GLU A 158 -5.54 -8.27 -20.38
N LEU A 159 -4.89 -7.24 -19.83
CA LEU A 159 -4.95 -5.88 -20.34
C LEU A 159 -4.02 -5.72 -21.55
N HIS A 160 -4.24 -4.66 -22.32
CA HIS A 160 -3.32 -4.30 -23.39
C HIS A 160 -1.89 -4.13 -22.85
N GLY A 161 -0.92 -4.84 -23.45
CA GLY A 161 0.47 -4.88 -22.96
C GLY A 161 0.80 -6.05 -22.04
N GLY A 162 -0.12 -7.01 -21.85
CA GLY A 162 0.15 -8.28 -21.14
C GLY A 162 0.06 -8.19 -19.62
N ALA A 163 -0.35 -7.04 -19.08
CA ALA A 163 -0.59 -6.89 -17.65
C ALA A 163 -1.85 -7.68 -17.25
N ILE A 164 -1.79 -8.33 -16.09
CA ILE A 164 -2.92 -9.09 -15.56
C ILE A 164 -3.71 -8.23 -14.56
N PHE A 165 -5.03 -8.21 -14.73
CA PHE A 165 -5.99 -7.61 -13.82
C PHE A 165 -6.94 -8.69 -13.31
N GLU A 166 -7.05 -8.85 -12.00
CA GLU A 166 -7.96 -9.80 -11.36
C GLU A 166 -8.91 -9.05 -10.42
N ALA A 167 -10.21 -9.17 -10.66
CA ALA A 167 -11.27 -8.61 -9.84
C ALA A 167 -11.99 -9.73 -9.10
N GLY A 168 -12.00 -9.65 -7.77
CA GLY A 168 -12.61 -10.64 -6.89
C GLY A 168 -13.42 -10.00 -5.77
N SER A 169 -14.27 -10.83 -5.17
CA SER A 169 -15.01 -10.51 -3.95
C SER A 169 -14.82 -11.65 -2.97
N HIS A 170 -14.77 -11.31 -1.68
CA HIS A 170 -14.59 -12.28 -0.61
C HIS A 170 -15.51 -11.93 0.55
N ASP A 171 -16.37 -12.87 0.92
CA ASP A 171 -17.23 -12.74 2.08
C ASP A 171 -16.47 -13.19 3.32
N THR A 172 -16.56 -12.38 4.38
CA THR A 172 -15.87 -12.67 5.61
C THR A 172 -16.73 -12.34 6.83
N SER A 173 -16.55 -13.14 7.87
CA SER A 173 -17.01 -12.84 9.24
C SER A 173 -15.83 -12.64 10.19
N THR A 174 -14.59 -12.57 9.68
CA THR A 174 -13.40 -12.29 10.49
C THR A 174 -13.24 -10.78 10.61
N ALA A 175 -13.10 -10.31 11.85
CA ALA A 175 -12.86 -8.92 12.17
C ALA A 175 -11.81 -8.85 13.28
N HIS A 176 -10.87 -7.92 13.14
CA HIS A 176 -9.86 -7.69 14.17
C HIS A 176 -10.36 -6.65 15.15
N GLU A 177 -10.28 -6.98 16.44
CA GLU A 177 -10.46 -6.03 17.53
C GLU A 177 -9.14 -5.85 18.29
N GLY A 178 -8.86 -4.61 18.71
CA GLY A 178 -7.62 -4.25 19.37
C GLY A 178 -7.31 -5.12 20.58
N GLY A 179 -6.06 -5.56 20.70
CA GLY A 179 -5.60 -6.38 21.83
C GLY A 179 -5.77 -7.90 21.65
N GLN A 180 -6.33 -8.35 20.52
CA GLN A 180 -6.43 -9.77 20.19
C GLN A 180 -5.36 -10.20 19.17
N ASN A 181 -4.90 -11.44 19.28
CA ASN A 181 -4.22 -12.11 18.17
C ASN A 181 -5.23 -12.30 17.04
N TYR A 182 -4.81 -12.02 15.81
CA TYR A 182 -5.70 -12.07 14.65
C TYR A 182 -5.06 -12.83 13.51
N ILE A 183 -5.78 -13.85 13.08
CA ILE A 183 -5.51 -14.55 11.83
C ILE A 183 -6.70 -14.19 10.95
N GLY A 184 -6.45 -13.30 9.98
CA GLY A 184 -7.45 -12.95 8.98
C GLY A 184 -7.64 -14.09 7.98
N ASP A 185 -8.44 -13.82 6.95
CA ASP A 185 -8.66 -14.79 5.89
C ASP A 185 -7.46 -14.87 4.95
N GLN A 186 -7.13 -16.09 4.52
CA GLN A 186 -6.16 -16.33 3.45
C GLN A 186 -6.89 -16.40 2.11
N LEU A 187 -6.49 -15.54 1.17
CA LEU A 187 -7.04 -15.49 -0.18
C LEU A 187 -5.97 -15.89 -1.19
N TRP A 188 -6.41 -16.58 -2.24
CA TRP A 188 -5.55 -17.05 -3.32
C TRP A 188 -5.94 -16.37 -4.63
N PHE A 189 -4.94 -16.01 -5.42
CA PHE A 189 -5.18 -15.63 -6.81
C PHE A 189 -5.68 -16.82 -7.61
N THR A 190 -6.44 -16.57 -8.68
CA THR A 190 -6.91 -17.63 -9.57
C THR A 190 -5.72 -18.36 -10.21
N GLU A 191 -4.68 -17.59 -10.59
CA GLU A 191 -3.42 -18.09 -11.12
C GLU A 191 -2.25 -17.28 -10.53
N PRO A 192 -1.03 -17.85 -10.50
CA PRO A 192 0.13 -17.11 -10.05
C PRO A 192 0.42 -15.86 -10.89
N PHE A 193 0.91 -14.81 -10.24
CA PHE A 193 1.42 -13.62 -10.94
C PHE A 193 2.92 -13.76 -11.19
N GLN A 194 3.40 -13.26 -12.33
CA GLN A 194 4.84 -13.26 -12.64
C GLN A 194 5.65 -12.35 -11.71
N ASN A 195 5.02 -11.29 -11.21
CA ASN A 195 5.59 -10.35 -10.25
C ASN A 195 4.56 -10.09 -9.16
N MET A 196 5.01 -9.69 -7.96
CA MET A 196 4.11 -9.35 -6.85
C MET A 196 3.07 -8.30 -7.30
N PRO A 197 1.77 -8.62 -7.25
CA PRO A 197 0.73 -7.71 -7.74
C PRO A 197 0.48 -6.58 -6.75
N ALA A 198 -0.04 -5.46 -7.27
CA ALA A 198 -0.67 -4.46 -6.42
C ALA A 198 -2.08 -4.93 -6.03
N VAL A 199 -2.39 -4.92 -4.74
CA VAL A 199 -3.72 -5.28 -4.23
C VAL A 199 -4.44 -4.02 -3.78
N LEU A 200 -5.61 -3.78 -4.37
CA LEU A 200 -6.54 -2.74 -3.94
C LEU A 200 -7.79 -3.42 -3.39
N HIS A 201 -8.25 -3.00 -2.22
CA HIS A 201 -9.43 -3.56 -1.57
C HIS A 201 -10.22 -2.48 -0.87
N THR A 202 -11.51 -2.75 -0.67
CA THR A 202 -12.43 -1.95 0.14
C THR A 202 -13.48 -2.83 0.78
N LEU A 203 -14.09 -2.34 1.86
CA LEU A 203 -15.21 -3.02 2.50
C LEU A 203 -16.53 -2.71 1.77
N ASN A 204 -17.19 -3.78 1.33
CA ASN A 204 -18.37 -3.72 0.47
C ASN A 204 -19.61 -4.34 1.10
N THR A 205 -19.98 -3.91 2.30
CA THR A 205 -21.30 -4.16 2.90
C THR A 205 -21.59 -3.11 3.97
N TYR A 206 -22.82 -3.06 4.47
CA TYR A 206 -23.19 -2.40 5.75
C TYR A 206 -24.01 -3.36 6.62
N ASN A 207 -23.50 -4.58 6.79
CA ASN A 207 -24.14 -5.63 7.61
C ASN A 207 -23.86 -5.48 9.12
N ASN A 208 -23.01 -4.51 9.49
CA ASN A 208 -22.72 -4.09 10.84
C ASN A 208 -22.61 -2.56 10.87
N ALA A 209 -22.96 -1.97 12.01
CA ALA A 209 -22.94 -0.52 12.21
C ALA A 209 -21.57 0.02 12.66
N ASP A 210 -20.59 -0.86 12.89
CA ASP A 210 -19.27 -0.49 13.36
C ASP A 210 -18.42 0.10 12.23
N PHE A 211 -17.55 1.04 12.60
CA PHE A 211 -16.56 1.56 11.67
C PHE A 211 -15.48 0.50 11.48
N MET A 212 -15.31 0.05 10.24
CA MET A 212 -14.39 -1.01 9.86
C MET A 212 -13.53 -0.54 8.70
N THR A 213 -12.30 -1.07 8.63
CA THR A 213 -11.39 -0.92 7.49
C THR A 213 -10.75 -2.27 7.19
N SER A 214 -10.46 -2.55 5.91
CA SER A 214 -9.74 -3.76 5.51
C SER A 214 -8.23 -3.52 5.44
N LEU A 215 -7.47 -4.60 5.65
CA LEU A 215 -6.02 -4.65 5.45
C LEU A 215 -5.69 -5.92 4.67
N ALA A 216 -4.74 -5.81 3.74
CA ALA A 216 -4.14 -6.97 3.08
C ALA A 216 -2.64 -6.93 3.38
N THR A 217 -2.11 -8.05 3.86
CA THR A 217 -0.69 -8.24 4.20
C THR A 217 -0.16 -9.48 3.51
N ASP A 218 1.16 -9.65 3.56
CA ASP A 218 1.84 -10.88 3.10
C ASP A 218 1.52 -11.25 1.64
N ILE A 219 1.34 -10.23 0.80
CA ILE A 219 1.05 -10.38 -0.62
C ILE A 219 2.26 -11.03 -1.30
N ASN A 220 2.04 -12.18 -1.93
CA ASN A 220 3.04 -12.90 -2.71
C ASN A 220 2.55 -13.13 -4.15
N THR A 221 3.21 -13.99 -4.91
CA THR A 221 2.88 -14.30 -6.30
C THR A 221 2.04 -15.57 -6.47
N ASP A 222 1.85 -16.32 -5.41
CA ASP A 222 1.43 -17.72 -5.47
C ASP A 222 -0.10 -17.84 -5.38
N ASN A 223 -0.63 -18.95 -5.90
CA ASN A 223 -2.06 -19.26 -5.83
C ASN A 223 -2.39 -20.38 -4.84
N HIS A 224 -1.42 -20.75 -3.99
CA HIS A 224 -1.56 -21.77 -2.94
C HIS A 224 -0.49 -21.58 -1.86
N ASN A 225 -0.71 -22.27 -0.72
CA ASN A 225 0.21 -22.31 0.44
C ASN A 225 1.56 -22.95 0.09
#